data_AF-A0AA90THM9-F1
#
_entry.id   AF-A0AA90THM9-F1
#
_cell.length_a   1.000
_cell.length_b   1.000
_cell.length_c   1.000
_cell.angle_alpha   90.00
_cell.angle_beta   90.00
_cell.angle_gamma   90.00
#
_symmetry.space_group_name_H-M   'P 1'
#
loop_
_entity.id
_entity.type
_entity.pdbx_description
1 polymer ?
#
loop_
_entity_poly.entity_id
_entity_poly.type
_entity_poly.pdbx_seq_one_letter_code
_entity_poly.pdbx_strand_id
1 'polypeptide(L)'
;MSLATLIREDLARTDPAMAVIKAVGPNLVVALLMDGPQLAARWPGRYATVLAEDPGSAVLSFTCAALVDRSNWLEAKPARSIGLWRDAGGTTQEIGLPPGSLGVLLTLQSARKHQNTLDNRSDHSLSRQLTLRTVVPLFIANRPAWL
;
A
#
# COMPACT_ATOMS: atom_id res chain seq x y z
N MET A 1 -15.11 -2.05 -9.35
CA MET A 1 -13.90 -1.88 -8.55
C MET A 1 -14.30 -1.79 -7.10
N SER A 2 -13.63 -2.52 -6.22
CA SER A 2 -13.88 -2.52 -4.78
C SER A 2 -12.62 -2.07 -4.02
N LEU A 3 -12.85 -1.43 -2.88
CA LEU A 3 -11.82 -0.92 -1.97
C LEU A 3 -12.10 -1.48 -0.57
N ALA A 4 -11.04 -1.85 0.14
CA ALA A 4 -11.10 -2.14 1.57
C ALA A 4 -10.05 -1.32 2.32
N THR A 5 -10.34 -0.97 3.57
CA THR A 5 -9.43 -0.24 4.45
C THR A 5 -9.14 -1.06 5.70
N LEU A 6 -7.88 -1.15 6.09
CA LEU A 6 -7.41 -1.83 7.30
C LEU A 6 -6.72 -0.83 8.22
N ILE A 7 -6.79 -1.05 9.54
CA ILE A 7 -6.14 -0.19 10.52
C ILE A 7 -5.12 -1.00 11.32
N ARG A 8 -3.89 -0.48 11.36
CA ARG A 8 -2.75 -1.04 12.11
C ARG A 8 -2.59 -2.55 11.94
N GLU A 9 -2.77 -3.29 13.03
CA GLU A 9 -2.47 -4.71 13.11
C GLU A 9 -3.46 -5.56 12.29
N ASP A 10 -4.59 -5.01 11.84
CA ASP A 10 -5.55 -5.72 10.97
C ASP A 10 -4.90 -6.26 9.69
N LEU A 11 -3.85 -5.60 9.19
CA LEU A 11 -3.06 -6.08 8.05
C LEU A 11 -2.36 -7.42 8.35
N ALA A 12 -1.99 -7.67 9.60
CA ALA A 12 -1.24 -8.86 10.04
C ALA A 12 -2.11 -9.92 10.73
N ARG A 13 -3.38 -9.62 11.04
CA ARG A 13 -4.26 -10.54 11.78
C ARG A 13 -5.08 -11.42 10.85
N THR A 14 -4.99 -12.73 11.07
CA THR A 14 -5.79 -13.73 10.35
C THR A 14 -7.28 -13.57 10.62
N ASP A 15 -7.67 -13.44 11.89
CA ASP A 15 -9.08 -13.29 12.28
C ASP A 15 -9.36 -11.92 12.93
N PRO A 16 -10.49 -11.26 12.59
CA PRO A 16 -11.45 -11.61 11.54
C PRO A 16 -11.10 -11.03 10.15
N ALA A 17 -10.09 -10.15 10.07
CA ALA A 17 -9.87 -9.28 8.92
C ALA A 17 -9.50 -10.06 7.65
N MET A 18 -8.47 -10.92 7.72
CA MET A 18 -7.91 -11.55 6.53
C MET A 18 -8.89 -12.52 5.85
N ALA A 19 -9.69 -13.26 6.62
CA ALA A 19 -10.73 -14.14 6.06
C ALA A 19 -11.77 -13.34 5.24
N VAL A 20 -12.24 -12.20 5.76
CA VAL A 20 -13.20 -11.34 5.06
C VAL A 20 -12.57 -10.70 3.82
N ILE A 21 -11.33 -10.19 3.92
CA ILE A 21 -10.64 -9.57 2.78
C ILE A 21 -10.43 -10.59 1.65
N LYS A 22 -10.01 -11.82 1.98
CA LYS A 22 -9.84 -12.89 0.99
C LYS A 22 -11.16 -13.30 0.35
N ALA A 23 -12.23 -13.39 1.13
CA ALA A 23 -13.55 -13.73 0.61
C ALA A 23 -14.11 -12.65 -0.34
N VAL A 24 -13.88 -11.37 -0.03
CA VAL A 24 -14.35 -10.24 -0.86
C VAL A 24 -13.47 -10.04 -2.10
N GLY A 25 -12.16 -10.23 -1.99
CA GLY A 25 -11.23 -10.00 -3.09
C GLY A 25 -11.18 -8.53 -3.57
N PRO A 26 -10.94 -7.54 -2.69
CA PRO A 26 -10.96 -6.13 -3.10
C PRO A 26 -9.85 -5.81 -4.12
N ASN A 27 -10.12 -4.95 -5.10
CA ASN A 27 -9.08 -4.54 -6.06
C ASN A 27 -7.97 -3.72 -5.40
N LEU A 28 -8.31 -2.94 -4.37
CA LEU A 28 -7.37 -2.14 -3.58
C LEU A 28 -7.63 -2.34 -2.08
N VAL A 29 -6.56 -2.54 -1.32
CA VAL A 29 -6.52 -2.51 0.13
C VAL A 29 -5.66 -1.33 0.56
N VAL A 30 -6.19 -0.46 1.42
CA VAL A 30 -5.44 0.64 2.03
C VAL A 30 -5.28 0.35 3.52
N ALA A 31 -4.03 0.12 3.96
CA ALA A 31 -3.69 -0.13 5.35
C ALA A 31 -3.12 1.14 6.00
N LEU A 32 -3.88 1.69 6.95
CA LEU A 32 -3.50 2.85 7.77
C LEU A 32 -2.68 2.37 8.96
N LEU A 33 -1.38 2.59 8.94
CA LEU A 33 -0.46 2.10 9.96
C LEU A 33 0.02 3.25 10.85
N MET A 34 0.23 2.96 12.14
CA MET A 34 0.94 3.82 13.07
C MET A 34 2.28 3.18 13.42
N ASP A 35 3.07 2.92 12.37
CA ASP A 35 4.36 2.25 12.45
C ASP A 35 5.47 3.16 11.91
N GLY A 36 6.73 2.78 12.08
CA GLY A 36 7.89 3.43 11.47
C GLY A 36 7.95 3.26 9.94
N PRO A 37 9.15 3.34 9.34
CA PRO A 37 9.34 3.28 7.89
C PRO A 37 8.61 2.11 7.21
N GLN A 38 7.87 2.41 6.14
CA GLN A 38 7.11 1.43 5.37
C GLN A 38 8.02 0.77 4.34
N LEU A 39 8.68 -0.31 4.74
CA LEU A 39 9.70 -0.99 3.95
C LEU A 39 9.25 -2.38 3.53
N ALA A 40 9.70 -2.83 2.35
CA ALA A 40 9.39 -4.15 1.81
C ALA A 40 9.86 -5.29 2.75
N ALA A 41 11.01 -5.10 3.40
CA ALA A 41 11.60 -6.09 4.30
C ALA A 41 10.91 -6.17 5.67
N ARG A 42 10.16 -5.13 6.07
CA ARG A 42 9.45 -5.05 7.36
C ARG A 42 8.10 -5.77 7.26
N TRP A 43 7.46 -5.96 8.42
CA TRP A 43 6.19 -6.68 8.50
C TRP A 43 5.11 -6.14 7.53
N PRO A 44 4.93 -4.82 7.29
CA PRO A 44 3.88 -4.36 6.37
C PRO A 44 4.08 -4.92 4.95
N GLY A 45 5.32 -4.99 4.47
CA GLY A 45 5.62 -5.56 3.15
C GLY A 45 5.38 -7.06 3.05
N ARG A 46 5.66 -7.81 4.12
CA ARG A 46 5.38 -9.24 4.17
C ARG A 46 3.89 -9.53 4.10
N TYR A 47 3.08 -8.83 4.90
CA TYR A 47 1.63 -9.06 4.92
C TYR A 47 0.91 -8.43 3.72
N ALA A 48 1.41 -7.32 3.17
CA ALA A 48 0.95 -6.81 1.89
C ALA A 48 1.19 -7.81 0.76
N THR A 49 2.30 -8.57 0.80
CA THR A 49 2.56 -9.64 -0.17
C THR A 49 1.51 -10.74 -0.12
N VAL A 50 1.08 -11.15 1.09
CA VAL A 50 0.02 -12.17 1.23
C VAL A 50 -1.26 -11.73 0.51
N LEU A 51 -1.73 -10.51 0.74
CA LEU A 51 -2.96 -10.01 0.11
C LEU A 51 -2.79 -9.73 -1.39
N ALA A 52 -1.57 -9.38 -1.83
CA ALA A 52 -1.27 -9.18 -3.24
C ALA A 52 -1.17 -10.49 -4.04
N GLU A 53 -0.82 -11.61 -3.38
CA GLU A 53 -0.81 -12.93 -4.01
C GLU A 53 -2.16 -13.62 -3.89
N ASP A 54 -2.85 -13.45 -2.76
CA ASP A 54 -4.17 -14.02 -2.48
C ASP A 54 -4.96 -13.08 -1.55
N PRO A 55 -5.94 -12.31 -2.09
CA PRO A 55 -6.73 -12.63 -3.28
C PRO A 55 -6.27 -11.98 -4.60
N GLY A 56 -5.09 -11.36 -4.65
CA GLY A 56 -4.65 -10.62 -5.85
C GLY A 56 -4.94 -9.12 -5.79
N SER A 57 -5.00 -8.55 -4.59
CA SER A 57 -5.27 -7.14 -4.36
C SER A 57 -4.05 -6.26 -4.68
N ALA A 58 -4.27 -5.02 -5.10
CA ALA A 58 -3.27 -3.99 -4.85
C ALA A 58 -3.32 -3.58 -3.38
N VAL A 59 -2.18 -3.37 -2.74
CA VAL A 59 -2.07 -3.03 -1.32
C VAL A 59 -1.21 -1.78 -1.18
N LEU A 60 -1.79 -0.75 -0.54
CA LEU A 60 -1.10 0.45 -0.12
C LEU A 60 -1.06 0.46 1.41
N SER A 61 0.12 0.29 2.02
CA SER A 61 0.30 0.66 3.43
C SER A 61 0.84 2.09 3.52
N PHE A 62 0.38 2.86 4.49
CA PHE A 62 1.00 4.16 4.79
C PHE A 62 0.95 4.50 6.28
N THR A 63 1.87 5.34 6.71
CA THR A 63 2.00 5.88 8.08
C THR A 63 2.28 7.38 8.03
N CYS A 64 2.25 8.06 9.17
CA CYS A 64 2.57 9.47 9.25
C CYS A 64 4.09 9.72 9.29
N ALA A 65 4.53 10.83 8.70
CA ALA A 65 5.94 11.22 8.67
C ALA A 65 6.56 11.36 10.08
N ALA A 66 5.79 11.86 11.05
CA ALA A 66 6.26 12.04 12.42
C ALA A 66 6.68 10.72 13.10
N LEU A 67 5.96 9.62 12.85
CA LEU A 67 6.33 8.30 13.38
C LEU A 67 7.56 7.73 12.67
N VAL A 68 7.67 7.94 11.36
CA VAL A 68 8.85 7.57 10.58
C VAL A 68 10.08 8.32 11.09
N ASP A 69 9.97 9.63 11.28
CA ASP A 69 11.04 10.49 11.76
C ASP A 69 11.44 10.11 13.19
N ARG A 70 10.47 9.88 14.08
CA ARG A 70 10.73 9.40 15.45
C ARG A 70 11.42 8.03 15.46
N SER A 71 10.96 7.10 14.62
CA SER A 71 11.58 5.77 14.50
C SER A 71 13.00 5.85 13.97
N ASN A 72 13.26 6.75 13.01
CA ASN A 72 14.57 6.92 12.38
C ASN A 72 15.61 7.61 13.29
N TRP A 73 15.19 8.23 14.40
CA TRP A 73 16.10 8.98 15.30
C TRP A 73 17.28 8.14 15.79
N LEU A 74 17.05 6.86 16.07
CA LEU A 74 18.06 5.94 16.63
C LEU A 74 18.66 5.00 15.58
N GLU A 75 18.25 5.11 14.32
CA GLU A 75 18.64 4.18 13.27
C GLU A 75 19.97 4.62 12.62
N ALA A 76 20.89 3.67 12.46
CA ALA A 76 22.17 3.93 11.79
C ALA A 76 22.00 4.20 10.28
N LYS A 77 20.92 3.68 9.68
CA LYS A 77 20.57 3.85 8.26
C LYS A 77 19.08 4.20 8.14
N PRO A 78 18.71 5.46 8.41
CA PRO A 78 17.31 5.86 8.41
C PRO A 78 16.72 5.80 7.00
N ALA A 79 15.47 5.35 6.90
CA ALA A 79 14.73 5.31 5.64
C ALA A 79 13.43 6.08 5.80
N ARG A 80 13.25 7.17 5.05
CA ARG A 80 12.07 8.02 5.16
C ARG A 80 10.95 7.60 4.21
N SER A 81 10.55 6.34 4.30
CA SER A 81 9.44 5.75 3.55
C SER A 81 8.15 5.84 4.36
N ILE A 82 7.19 6.64 3.89
CA ILE A 82 5.89 6.82 4.56
C ILE A 82 4.83 5.84 4.05
N GLY A 83 5.10 5.12 2.97
CA GLY A 83 4.17 4.15 2.42
C GLY A 83 4.86 3.03 1.66
N LEU A 84 4.11 1.98 1.38
CA LEU A 84 4.54 0.86 0.57
C LEU A 84 3.39 0.47 -0.36
N TRP A 85 3.69 0.39 -1.65
CA TRP A 85 2.82 -0.20 -2.65
C TRP A 85 3.27 -1.63 -2.95
N ARG A 86 2.32 -2.57 -2.97
CA ARG A 86 2.49 -3.93 -3.47
C ARG A 86 1.31 -4.25 -4.36
N ASP A 87 1.52 -4.66 -5.61
CA ASP A 87 0.42 -5.13 -6.46
C ASP A 87 0.52 -6.61 -6.83
N ALA A 88 -0.58 -7.14 -7.35
CA ALA A 88 -0.70 -8.52 -7.80
C ALA A 88 0.17 -8.86 -9.03
N GLY A 89 0.84 -7.87 -9.62
CA GLY A 89 1.85 -8.10 -10.66
C GLY A 89 3.23 -8.41 -10.06
N GLY A 90 3.37 -8.36 -8.73
CA GLY A 90 4.64 -8.55 -8.04
C GLY A 90 5.48 -7.28 -7.93
N THR A 91 4.93 -6.12 -8.30
CA THR A 91 5.64 -4.84 -8.11
C THR A 91 5.58 -4.45 -6.64
N THR A 92 6.74 -4.16 -6.05
CA THR A 92 6.85 -3.53 -4.73
C THR A 92 7.54 -2.19 -4.87
N GLN A 93 6.95 -1.13 -4.33
CA GLN A 93 7.53 0.20 -4.34
C GLN A 93 7.36 0.87 -2.98
N GLU A 94 8.50 1.22 -2.37
CA GLU A 94 8.54 2.07 -1.18
C GLU A 94 8.27 3.52 -1.57
N ILE A 95 7.42 4.19 -0.82
CA ILE A 95 6.94 5.55 -1.08
C ILE A 95 7.67 6.48 -0.12
N GLY A 96 8.79 7.01 -0.60
CA GLY A 96 9.58 8.01 0.10
C GLY A 96 8.84 9.33 0.29
N LEU A 97 9.11 10.01 1.40
CA LEU A 97 8.72 11.40 1.60
C LEU A 97 9.99 12.29 1.66
N PRO A 98 10.33 12.98 0.56
CA PRO A 98 11.50 13.85 0.52
C PRO A 98 11.48 14.95 1.59
N PRO A 99 12.65 15.45 2.03
CA PRO A 99 12.73 16.60 2.92
C PRO A 99 11.94 17.80 2.38
N GLY A 100 11.23 18.50 3.27
CA GLY A 100 10.42 19.67 2.91
C GLY A 100 9.06 19.37 2.27
N SER A 101 8.82 18.14 1.81
CA SER A 101 7.48 17.74 1.33
C SER A 101 6.54 17.44 2.50
N LEU A 102 5.25 17.73 2.31
CA LEU A 102 4.20 17.54 3.31
C LEU A 102 3.36 16.28 3.08
N GLY A 103 3.48 15.70 1.88
CA GLY A 103 2.76 14.49 1.49
C GLY A 103 3.13 14.08 0.08
N VAL A 104 2.39 13.11 -0.45
CA VAL A 104 2.55 12.61 -1.81
C VAL A 104 1.18 12.49 -2.48
N LEU A 105 1.12 12.82 -3.77
CA LEU A 105 0.01 12.49 -4.65
C LEU A 105 0.33 11.19 -5.37
N LEU A 106 -0.51 10.18 -5.17
CA LEU A 106 -0.41 8.89 -5.85
C LEU A 106 -1.42 8.86 -7.00
N THR A 107 -0.95 8.50 -8.21
CA THR A 107 -1.84 8.23 -9.34
C THR A 107 -1.85 6.74 -9.61
N LEU A 108 -3.03 6.14 -9.54
CA LEU A 108 -3.24 4.73 -9.87
C LEU A 108 -3.82 4.59 -11.28
N GLN A 109 -3.43 3.52 -11.96
CA GLN A 109 -3.96 3.16 -13.26
C GLN A 109 -4.75 1.85 -13.15
N SER A 110 -5.95 1.84 -13.75
CA SER A 110 -6.77 0.63 -13.90
C SER A 110 -6.45 -0.05 -15.23
N ALA A 111 -5.89 -1.26 -15.18
CA ALA A 111 -5.68 -2.11 -16.34
C ALA A 111 -6.71 -3.26 -16.38
N ARG A 112 -7.08 -3.71 -17.58
CA ARG A 112 -7.89 -4.94 -17.73
C ARG A 112 -7.00 -6.14 -17.43
N LYS A 113 -7.54 -7.12 -16.69
CA LYS A 113 -6.89 -8.40 -16.44
C LYS A 113 -7.83 -9.49 -16.91
N HIS A 114 -7.36 -10.36 -17.79
CA HIS A 114 -8.09 -11.57 -18.14
C HIS A 114 -7.84 -12.61 -17.05
N GLN A 115 -8.89 -13.23 -16.55
CA GLN A 115 -8.81 -14.29 -15.56
C GLN A 115 -9.67 -15.46 -15.99
N ASN A 116 -9.12 -16.65 -15.77
CA ASN A 116 -9.86 -17.89 -15.92
C ASN A 116 -9.93 -18.56 -14.55
N THR A 117 -11.07 -19.17 -14.27
CA THR A 117 -11.20 -20.11 -13.17
C THR A 117 -10.40 -21.39 -13.46
N LEU A 118 -10.21 -22.24 -12.45
CA LEU A 118 -9.46 -23.48 -12.58
C LEU A 118 -10.09 -24.43 -13.64
N ASP A 119 -11.40 -24.38 -13.81
CA ASP A 119 -12.17 -25.10 -14.84
C ASP A 119 -12.22 -24.35 -16.20
N ASN A 120 -11.34 -23.37 -16.42
CA ASN A 120 -11.17 -22.60 -17.65
C ASN A 120 -12.37 -21.73 -18.08
N ARG A 121 -13.28 -21.40 -17.16
CA ARG A 121 -14.32 -20.40 -17.44
C ARG A 121 -13.69 -19.01 -17.39
N SER A 122 -13.90 -18.24 -18.44
CA SER A 122 -13.33 -16.91 -18.58
C SER A 122 -14.20 -15.85 -17.91
N ASP A 123 -13.54 -14.85 -17.33
CA ASP A 123 -14.16 -13.62 -16.87
C ASP A 123 -14.43 -12.62 -18.03
N HIS A 124 -14.10 -12.98 -19.27
CA HIS A 124 -14.17 -12.09 -20.44
C HIS A 124 -13.44 -10.75 -20.26
N SER A 125 -12.34 -10.75 -19.49
CA SER A 125 -11.55 -9.54 -19.19
C SER A 125 -12.36 -8.46 -18.47
N LEU A 126 -13.35 -8.87 -17.65
CA LEU A 126 -14.10 -7.98 -16.77
C LEU A 126 -13.26 -7.55 -15.57
N SER A 127 -12.34 -8.39 -15.12
CA SER A 127 -11.45 -8.07 -14.01
C SER A 127 -10.57 -6.86 -14.31
N ARG A 128 -10.25 -6.14 -13.23
CA ARG A 128 -9.40 -4.96 -13.26
C ARG A 128 -8.29 -5.10 -12.24
N GLN A 129 -7.09 -4.73 -12.65
CA GLN A 129 -5.93 -4.63 -11.78
C GLN A 129 -5.55 -3.16 -11.63
N LEU A 130 -5.20 -2.77 -10.42
CA LEU A 130 -4.65 -1.44 -10.14
C LEU A 130 -3.13 -1.53 -10.09
N THR A 131 -2.48 -0.59 -10.76
CA THR A 131 -1.02 -0.40 -10.72
C THR A 131 -0.71 1.03 -10.31
N LEU A 132 0.39 1.21 -9.59
CA LEU A 132 0.90 2.53 -9.25
C LEU A 132 1.58 3.13 -10.48
N ARG A 133 1.11 4.31 -10.91
CA ARG A 133 1.64 4.99 -12.10
C ARG A 133 2.63 6.08 -11.73
N THR A 134 2.27 6.95 -10.80
CA THR A 134 3.15 8.05 -10.36
C THR A 134 3.03 8.31 -8.87
N VAL A 135 4.14 8.80 -8.31
CA VAL A 135 4.27 9.31 -6.95
C VAL A 135 4.86 10.71 -7.07
N VAL A 136 4.09 11.73 -6.68
CA VAL A 136 4.52 13.13 -6.79
C VAL A 136 4.56 13.75 -5.39
N PRO A 137 5.73 14.16 -4.87
CA PRO A 137 5.81 14.85 -3.59
C PRO A 137 5.12 16.22 -3.66
N LEU A 138 4.40 16.56 -2.59
CA LEU A 138 3.66 17.80 -2.47
C LEU A 138 4.42 18.78 -1.58
N PHE A 139 4.66 19.98 -2.13
CA PHE A 139 5.33 21.09 -1.45
C PHE A 139 4.38 22.28 -1.36
N ILE A 140 4.51 23.07 -0.29
CA ILE A 140 3.79 24.34 -0.14
C ILE A 140 4.82 25.47 -0.21
N ALA A 141 4.58 26.44 -1.11
CA ALA A 141 5.47 27.57 -1.32
C ALA A 141 5.60 28.46 -0.07
N ASN A 142 4.47 28.75 0.59
CA ASN A 142 4.42 29.50 1.84
C ASN A 142 4.07 28.57 2.99
N ARG A 143 5.08 27.85 3.51
CA ARG A 143 4.89 26.95 4.64
C ARG A 143 4.51 27.77 5.89
N PRO A 144 3.36 27.51 6.54
CA PRO A 144 3.00 28.19 7.77
C PRO A 144 4.04 27.91 8.86
N ALA A 145 4.32 28.90 9.72
CA ALA A 145 5.32 28.74 10.80
C ALA A 145 4.95 27.67 11.85
N TRP A 146 3.69 27.23 11.88
CA TRP A 146 3.21 26.18 12.79
C TRP A 146 3.39 24.75 12.25
N LEU A 147 3.91 24.60 11.02
CA LEU A 147 4.19 23.32 10.34
C LEU A 147 5.69 23.05 10.21
#